data_AF-A0A9D6NGF7-F1
#
_entry.id   AF-A0A9D6NGF7-F1
#
_cell.length_a   1.000
_cell.length_b   1.000
_cell.length_c   1.000
_cell.angle_alpha   90.00
_cell.angle_beta   90.00
_cell.angle_gamma   90.00
#
_symmetry.space_group_name_H-M   'P 1'
#
loop_
_entity.id
_entity.type
_entity.pdbx_description
1 polymer ?
#
loop_
_entity_poly.entity_id
_entity_poly.type
_entity_poly.pdbx_seq_one_letter_code
_entity_poly.pdbx_strand_id
1 'polypeptide(L)'
;MHNAACIAAIAFSNASVGVNHSLAHAFGARFNVAHGRANALMLPHVIAYNAAVPTKFMPSPNGRAYVAHKKYAMIADLLGLGGHTIEEKVKNLVAAVE
;
A
#
# COMPACT_ATOMS: atom_id res chain seq x y z
N MET A 1 8.71 17.49 -5.09
CA MET A 1 8.49 16.13 -5.63
C MET A 1 9.77 15.31 -5.77
N HIS A 2 10.85 15.81 -6.37
CA HIS A 2 12.10 15.04 -6.54
C HIS A 2 12.68 14.46 -5.24
N ASN A 3 12.78 15.25 -4.17
CA ASN A 3 13.29 14.76 -2.87
C ASN A 3 12.40 13.65 -2.30
N ALA A 4 11.08 13.80 -2.37
CA ALA A 4 10.14 12.78 -1.89
C ALA A 4 10.29 11.46 -2.65
N ALA A 5 10.46 11.52 -3.99
CA ALA A 5 10.71 10.33 -4.80
C ALA A 5 12.02 9.64 -4.41
N CYS A 6 13.09 10.41 -4.14
CA CYS A 6 14.37 9.86 -3.68
C CYS A 6 14.25 9.21 -2.29
N ILE A 7 13.55 9.86 -1.35
CA ILE A 7 13.30 9.31 0.00
C ILE A 7 12.49 8.01 -0.09
N ALA A 8 11.46 7.97 -0.95
CA ALA A 8 10.70 6.74 -1.20
C ALA A 8 11.59 5.63 -1.77
N ALA A 9 12.52 5.96 -2.68
CA ALA A 9 13.49 5.02 -3.23
C ALA A 9 14.43 4.45 -2.17
N ILE A 10 14.92 5.26 -1.23
CA ILE A 10 15.71 4.77 -0.09
C ILE A 10 14.91 3.74 0.72
N ALA A 11 13.61 3.99 0.95
CA ALA A 11 12.75 3.06 1.68
C ALA A 11 12.55 1.74 0.93
N PHE A 12 12.03 1.77 -0.31
CA PHE A 12 11.72 0.52 -1.02
C PHE A 12 12.97 -0.24 -1.49
N SER A 13 14.13 0.41 -1.63
CA SER A 13 15.38 -0.29 -1.96
C SER A 13 15.82 -1.23 -0.84
N ASN A 14 15.38 -0.99 0.40
CA ASN A 14 15.68 -1.83 1.55
C ASN A 14 14.50 -2.71 1.99
N ALA A 15 13.27 -2.23 1.79
CA ALA A 15 12.04 -2.92 2.20
C ALA A 15 11.35 -3.70 1.06
N SER A 16 11.88 -3.62 -0.16
CA SER A 16 11.21 -4.06 -1.40
C SER A 16 9.86 -3.36 -1.63
N VAL A 17 9.11 -3.85 -2.62
CA VAL A 17 7.73 -3.43 -2.91
C VAL A 17 6.78 -4.62 -2.76
N GLY A 18 5.47 -4.38 -2.89
CA GLY A 18 4.43 -5.40 -2.75
C GLY A 18 3.65 -5.68 -4.04
N VAL A 19 2.54 -6.40 -3.87
CA VAL A 19 1.68 -6.88 -4.97
C VAL A 19 1.12 -5.78 -5.87
N ASN A 20 1.03 -4.53 -5.40
CA ASN A 20 0.65 -3.38 -6.24
C ASN A 20 1.57 -3.25 -7.46
N HIS A 21 2.88 -3.30 -7.25
CA HIS A 21 3.86 -3.20 -8.33
C HIS A 21 3.79 -4.42 -9.26
N SER A 22 3.62 -5.63 -8.70
CA SER A 22 3.46 -6.86 -9.48
C SER A 22 2.27 -6.78 -10.44
N LEU A 23 1.11 -6.33 -9.94
CA LEU A 23 -0.10 -6.11 -10.74
C LEU A 23 0.11 -5.01 -11.79
N ALA A 24 0.69 -3.88 -11.38
CA ALA A 24 0.96 -2.76 -12.28
C ALA A 24 1.93 -3.12 -13.41
N HIS A 25 2.94 -3.96 -13.17
CA HIS A 25 3.86 -4.47 -14.20
C HIS A 25 3.12 -5.33 -15.22
N ALA A 26 2.37 -6.33 -14.77
CA ALA A 26 1.65 -7.24 -15.65
C ALA A 26 0.58 -6.49 -16.47
N PHE A 27 -0.21 -5.63 -15.80
CA PHE A 27 -1.22 -4.81 -16.45
C PHE A 27 -0.62 -3.81 -17.44
N GLY A 28 0.42 -3.07 -17.02
CA GLY A 28 1.10 -2.10 -17.87
C GLY A 28 1.70 -2.72 -19.12
N ALA A 29 2.36 -3.88 -18.98
CA ALA A 29 2.91 -4.63 -20.11
C ALA A 29 1.84 -5.14 -21.08
N ARG A 30 0.69 -5.59 -20.56
CA ARG A 30 -0.40 -6.14 -21.39
C ARG A 30 -1.18 -5.06 -22.14
N PHE A 31 -1.44 -3.92 -21.52
CA PHE A 31 -2.34 -2.88 -22.03
C PHE A 31 -1.64 -1.57 -22.42
N ASN A 32 -0.30 -1.55 -22.40
CA ASN A 32 0.52 -0.39 -22.73
C ASN A 32 0.18 0.85 -21.87
N VAL A 33 -0.02 0.64 -20.56
CA VAL A 33 -0.33 1.71 -19.60
C VAL A 33 0.94 2.12 -18.86
N ALA A 34 1.19 3.43 -18.79
CA ALA A 34 2.34 3.98 -18.06
C ALA A 34 2.35 3.50 -16.61
N HIS A 35 3.55 3.12 -16.12
CA HIS A 35 3.74 2.47 -14.83
C HIS A 35 3.07 3.20 -13.65
N GLY A 36 3.24 4.52 -13.55
CA GLY A 36 2.62 5.32 -12.49
C GLY A 36 1.09 5.29 -12.54
N ARG A 37 0.49 5.32 -13.74
CA ARG A 37 -0.97 5.23 -13.92
C ARG A 37 -1.51 3.87 -13.52
N ALA A 38 -0.81 2.80 -13.91
CA ALA A 38 -1.18 1.44 -13.51
C ALA A 38 -1.11 1.25 -12.00
N ASN A 39 -0.09 1.80 -11.33
CA ASN A 39 0.01 1.74 -9.87
C ASN A 39 -1.12 2.54 -9.19
N ALA A 40 -1.43 3.75 -9.67
CA ALA A 40 -2.49 4.57 -9.11
C ALA A 40 -3.85 3.87 -9.20
N LEU A 41 -4.16 3.25 -10.35
CA LEU A 41 -5.40 2.50 -10.55
C LEU A 41 -5.56 1.34 -9.55
N MET A 42 -4.47 0.64 -9.21
CA MET A 42 -4.53 -0.56 -8.35
C MET A 42 -4.48 -0.21 -6.85
N LEU A 43 -3.90 0.94 -6.51
CA LEU A 43 -3.56 1.29 -5.14
C LEU A 43 -4.73 1.23 -4.14
N PRO A 44 -5.90 1.84 -4.38
CA PRO A 44 -7.01 1.78 -3.43
C PRO A 44 -7.46 0.34 -3.14
N HIS A 45 -7.53 -0.49 -4.18
CA HIS A 45 -7.92 -1.90 -4.08
C HIS A 45 -6.87 -2.74 -3.34
N VAL A 46 -5.58 -2.49 -3.59
CA VAL A 46 -4.49 -3.22 -2.92
C VAL A 46 -4.37 -2.84 -1.45
N ILE A 47 -4.61 -1.57 -1.09
CA ILE A 47 -4.67 -1.16 0.32
C ILE A 47 -5.81 -1.89 1.02
N ALA A 48 -7.02 -1.90 0.45
CA ALA A 48 -8.16 -2.60 1.02
C ALA A 48 -7.89 -4.11 1.18
N TYR A 49 -7.31 -4.74 0.15
CA TYR A 49 -6.93 -6.16 0.19
C TYR A 49 -5.90 -6.46 1.30
N ASN A 50 -4.82 -5.67 1.38
CA ASN A 50 -3.77 -5.86 2.40
C ASN A 50 -4.21 -5.42 3.80
N ALA A 51 -5.30 -4.66 3.95
CA ALA A 51 -5.84 -4.34 5.26
C ALA A 51 -6.67 -5.50 5.83
N ALA A 52 -7.21 -6.38 5.00
CA ALA A 52 -7.91 -7.57 5.47
C ALA A 52 -6.94 -8.54 6.15
N VAL A 53 -7.29 -9.00 7.37
CA VAL A 53 -6.50 -10.01 8.07
C VAL A 53 -6.62 -11.34 7.30
N PRO A 54 -5.51 -11.91 6.80
CA PRO A 54 -5.59 -13.08 5.93
C PRO A 54 -5.94 -14.34 6.73
N THR A 55 -6.68 -15.25 6.11
CA THR A 55 -6.95 -16.58 6.65
C THR A 55 -5.71 -17.48 6.66
N LYS A 56 -4.73 -17.18 5.81
CA LYS A 56 -3.42 -17.85 5.74
C LYS A 56 -2.30 -16.82 5.81
N PHE A 57 -1.53 -16.84 6.88
CA PHE A 57 -0.39 -15.94 7.08
C PHE A 57 0.92 -16.72 6.93
N MET A 58 1.79 -16.25 6.02
CA MET A 58 3.17 -16.73 5.92
C MET A 58 4.09 -15.69 6.56
N PRO A 59 4.57 -15.90 7.79
CA PRO A 59 5.49 -14.97 8.42
C PRO A 59 6.83 -14.98 7.70
N SER A 60 7.38 -13.78 7.46
CA SER A 60 8.82 -13.62 7.26
C SER A 60 9.56 -14.00 8.55
N PRO A 61 10.83 -14.43 8.51
CA PRO A 61 11.62 -14.74 9.71
C PRO A 61 11.58 -13.63 10.78
N ASN A 62 11.40 -12.37 10.35
CA ASN A 62 11.36 -11.20 11.22
C ASN A 62 9.92 -10.73 11.57
N GLY A 63 8.89 -11.40 11.05
CA GLY A 63 7.48 -11.02 11.22
C GLY A 63 6.74 -11.93 12.20
N ARG A 64 6.37 -11.40 13.37
CA ARG A 64 5.64 -12.17 14.40
C ARG A 64 4.12 -12.19 14.21
N ALA A 65 3.57 -11.22 13.48
CA ALA A 65 2.13 -11.10 13.26
C ALA A 65 1.83 -10.31 11.97
N TYR A 66 0.62 -10.50 11.44
CA TYR A 66 0.11 -9.66 10.37
C TYR A 66 -0.30 -8.29 10.92
N VAL A 67 0.36 -7.23 10.44
CA VAL A 67 0.19 -5.87 10.98
C VAL A 67 -0.13 -4.81 9.92
N ALA A 68 -0.46 -5.24 8.69
CA ALA A 68 -0.68 -4.31 7.57
C ALA A 68 -1.82 -3.31 7.84
N HIS A 69 -2.97 -3.77 8.36
CA HIS A 69 -4.09 -2.90 8.77
C HIS A 69 -3.67 -1.81 9.76
N LYS A 70 -2.86 -2.15 10.78
CA LYS A 70 -2.35 -1.18 11.76
C LYS A 70 -1.40 -0.17 11.10
N LYS A 71 -0.55 -0.62 10.18
CA LYS A 71 0.38 0.25 9.44
C LYS A 71 -0.36 1.21 8.50
N TYR A 72 -1.42 0.78 7.83
CA TYR A 72 -2.26 1.67 7.03
C TYR A 72 -3.00 2.70 7.88
N ALA A 73 -3.58 2.28 9.02
CA ALA A 73 -4.19 3.22 9.96
C ALA A 73 -3.19 4.27 10.48
N MET A 74 -1.93 3.86 10.76
CA MET A 74 -0.86 4.79 11.12
C MET A 74 -0.56 5.81 10.03
N ILE A 75 -0.59 5.42 8.75
CA ILE A 75 -0.42 6.37 7.63
C ILE A 75 -1.57 7.38 7.61
N ALA A 76 -2.81 6.92 7.81
CA ALA A 76 -3.98 7.81 7.89
C ALA A 76 -3.85 8.82 9.05
N ASP A 77 -3.34 8.39 10.20
CA ASP A 77 -3.06 9.25 11.35
C ASP A 77 -1.98 10.29 11.02
N LEU A 78 -0.86 9.87 10.41
CA LEU A 78 0.23 10.77 10.02
C LEU A 78 -0.21 11.83 9.00
N LEU A 79 -1.18 11.50 8.15
CA LEU A 79 -1.75 12.40 7.16
C LEU A 79 -2.93 13.23 7.69
N GLY A 80 -3.39 13.00 8.91
CA GLY A 80 -4.51 13.71 9.51
C GLY A 80 -5.87 13.40 8.87
N LEU A 81 -6.07 12.19 8.33
CA LEU A 81 -7.30 11.82 7.61
C LEU A 81 -8.49 11.47 8.53
N GLY A 82 -8.29 11.45 9.85
CA GLY A 82 -9.32 11.15 10.85
C GLY A 82 -9.73 9.67 10.91
N GLY A 83 -10.71 9.37 11.76
CA GLY A 83 -11.20 8.02 12.06
C GLY A 83 -10.84 7.58 13.49
N HIS A 84 -11.73 6.83 14.13
CA HIS A 84 -11.57 6.35 15.51
C HIS A 84 -11.14 4.89 15.57
N THR A 85 -11.55 4.09 14.58
CA THR A 85 -11.15 2.68 14.47
C THR A 85 -10.09 2.46 13.39
N ILE A 86 -9.39 1.32 13.43
CA ILE A 86 -8.44 0.95 12.37
C ILE A 86 -9.15 0.87 11.02
N GLU A 87 -10.34 0.27 11.00
CA GLU A 87 -11.12 0.09 9.77
C GLU A 87 -11.52 1.43 9.15
N GLU A 88 -12.03 2.37 9.95
CA GLU A 88 -12.35 3.73 9.49
C GLU A 88 -11.11 4.44 8.94
N LYS A 89 -9.98 4.36 9.63
CA LYS A 89 -8.72 4.99 9.19
C LYS A 89 -8.23 4.41 7.87
N VAL A 90 -8.30 3.08 7.70
CA VAL A 90 -7.97 2.44 6.42
C VAL A 90 -8.92 2.90 5.33
N LYS A 91 -10.23 2.96 5.60
CA LYS A 91 -11.22 3.44 4.62
C LYS A 91 -10.95 4.88 4.19
N ASN A 92 -10.61 5.75 5.14
CA ASN A 92 -10.24 7.14 4.85
C ASN A 92 -8.95 7.22 4.02
N LEU A 93 -7.97 6.36 4.30
CA LEU A 93 -6.75 6.27 3.48
C LEU A 93 -7.06 5.81 2.05
N VAL A 94 -7.94 4.82 1.87
CA VAL A 94 -8.38 4.36 0.55
C VAL A 94 -9.05 5.49 -0.21
N ALA A 95 -10.00 6.19 0.41
CA ALA A 95 -10.69 7.32 -0.21
C ALA A 95 -9.76 8.49 -0.57
N ALA A 96 -8.65 8.68 0.16
CA ALA A 96 -7.67 9.72 -0.12
C ALA A 96 -6.75 9.40 -1.32
N VAL A 97 -6.72 8.16 -1.79
CA VAL A 97 -5.91 7.72 -2.93
C VAL A 97 -6.72 7.31 -4.17
N GLU A 98 -8.05 7.37 -4.08
CA GLU A 98 -8.98 7.29 -5.23
C GLU A 98 -8.99 8.60 -6.03
#